data_AF-A0A950ZX84-F1
#
_entry.id   AF-A0A950ZX84-F1
#
_cell.length_a   1.000
_cell.length_b   1.000
_cell.length_c   1.000
_cell.angle_alpha   90.00
_cell.angle_beta   90.00
_cell.angle_gamma   90.00
#
_symmetry.space_group_name_H-M   'P 1'
#
loop_
_entity.id
_entity.type
_entity.pdbx_description
1 polymer ?
#
loop_
_entity_poly.entity_id
_entity_poly.type
_entity_poly.pdbx_seq_one_letter_code
_entity_poly.pdbx_strand_id
1 'polypeptide(L)'
;MHITLARRFGLAETPRDDKAAALRRDHALNPRPDVVRDPAFTSDNAFFDARDVVQVKYEMLRRVREDRLAVSRAAASFGFSRPAFYQTQAVFDAEGLPGLMPQRPGPKRAHKLSEEVVDRLQQTLQTDPSMNSAQLAQWLEDELGLQVHRRSVERALDRRRKKAWPQR
;
A
#
# COMPACT_ATOMS: atom_id res chain seq x y z
N MET A 1 36.48 -1.52 -49.33
CA MET A 1 35.94 -0.42 -48.49
C MET A 1 35.63 -0.98 -47.11
N HIS A 2 36.49 -0.65 -46.14
CA HIS A 2 36.30 -1.00 -44.73
C HIS A 2 35.32 -0.02 -44.09
N ILE A 3 34.28 -0.53 -43.43
CA ILE A 3 33.66 0.19 -42.30
C ILE A 3 33.42 -0.85 -41.20
N THR A 4 34.39 -0.94 -40.30
CA THR A 4 34.25 -1.52 -38.97
C THR A 4 33.56 -0.48 -38.09
N LEU A 5 32.34 -0.77 -37.61
CA LEU A 5 31.73 0.01 -36.53
C LEU A 5 31.51 -0.91 -35.33
N ALA A 6 32.57 -1.11 -34.55
CA ALA A 6 32.46 -1.62 -33.20
C ALA A 6 31.86 -0.51 -32.31
N ARG A 7 30.53 -0.46 -32.20
CA ARG A 7 29.90 0.24 -31.08
C ARG A 7 30.11 -0.62 -29.83
N ARG A 8 31.14 -0.26 -29.06
CA ARG A 8 31.23 -0.57 -27.63
C ARG A 8 29.95 -0.04 -26.97
N PHE A 9 29.00 -0.91 -26.69
CA PHE A 9 28.01 -0.63 -25.67
C PHE A 9 28.75 -0.69 -24.33
N GLY A 10 29.02 0.49 -23.77
CA GLY A 10 29.52 0.61 -22.42
C GLY A 10 28.56 -0.10 -21.46
N LEU A 11 29.13 -0.91 -20.58
CA LEU A 11 28.48 -1.49 -19.43
C LEU A 11 27.98 -0.33 -18.54
N ALA A 12 26.74 0.09 -18.74
CA ALA A 12 26.04 0.99 -17.84
C ALA A 12 25.19 0.13 -16.88
N GLU A 13 25.62 0.09 -15.61
CA GLU A 13 24.87 -0.05 -14.35
C GLU A 13 23.67 -1.03 -14.26
N THR A 14 23.56 -1.71 -13.11
CA THR A 14 22.78 -2.94 -12.87
C THR A 14 21.27 -2.85 -13.20
N PRO A 15 20.76 -3.55 -14.24
CA PRO A 15 19.32 -3.57 -14.62
C PRO A 15 18.38 -3.98 -13.48
N ARG A 16 18.93 -4.72 -12.50
CA ARG A 16 18.24 -5.26 -11.35
C ARG A 16 17.83 -4.18 -10.33
N ASP A 17 18.57 -3.07 -10.27
CA ASP A 17 18.30 -1.95 -9.36
C ASP A 17 17.28 -0.98 -9.97
N ASP A 18 17.35 -0.75 -11.29
CA ASP A 18 16.35 0.02 -12.03
C ASP A 18 14.95 -0.59 -11.92
N LYS A 19 14.86 -1.91 -12.08
CA LYS A 19 13.59 -2.63 -11.88
C LYS A 19 13.07 -2.47 -10.45
N ALA A 20 13.93 -2.58 -9.44
CA ALA A 20 13.51 -2.40 -8.05
C ALA A 20 13.03 -0.96 -7.78
N ALA A 21 13.67 0.05 -8.37
CA ALA A 21 13.22 1.44 -8.29
C ALA A 21 11.84 1.63 -8.95
N ALA A 22 11.62 1.07 -10.14
CA ALA A 22 10.32 1.09 -10.81
C ALA A 22 9.22 0.42 -9.98
N LEU A 23 9.48 -0.80 -9.49
CA LEU A 23 8.55 -1.52 -8.61
C LEU A 23 8.20 -0.73 -7.34
N ARG A 24 9.15 0.02 -6.76
CA ARG A 24 8.84 0.89 -5.61
C ARG A 24 7.93 2.05 -5.98
N ARG A 25 8.15 2.69 -7.13
CA ARG A 25 7.31 3.81 -7.60
C ARG A 25 5.85 3.39 -7.77
N ASP A 26 5.64 2.17 -8.27
CA ASP A 26 4.31 1.63 -8.52
C ASP A 26 3.75 0.79 -7.37
N HIS A 27 4.41 0.85 -6.19
CA HIS A 27 4.06 0.08 -4.99
C HIS A 27 4.04 -1.45 -5.18
N ALA A 28 4.63 -1.96 -6.26
CA ALA A 28 4.73 -3.38 -6.61
C ALA A 28 5.98 -4.07 -6.05
N LEU A 29 6.87 -3.36 -5.36
CA LEU A 29 8.03 -3.99 -4.71
C LEU A 29 7.55 -4.87 -3.54
N ASN A 30 7.82 -6.18 -3.62
CA ASN A 30 7.56 -7.12 -2.54
C ASN A 30 8.47 -6.81 -1.34
N PRO A 31 7.91 -6.49 -0.15
CA PRO A 31 8.71 -6.20 1.04
C PRO A 31 9.37 -7.44 1.65
N ARG A 32 8.93 -8.65 1.27
CA ARG A 32 9.42 -9.93 1.79
C ARG A 32 9.72 -10.90 0.64
N PRO A 33 10.75 -10.63 -0.19
CA PRO A 33 11.09 -11.52 -1.30
C PRO A 33 11.66 -12.88 -0.80
N ASP A 34 12.28 -12.90 0.38
CA ASP A 34 12.92 -14.04 1.01
C ASP A 34 11.95 -15.15 1.45
N VAL A 35 10.66 -14.83 1.61
CA VAL A 35 9.63 -15.83 1.95
C VAL A 35 9.07 -16.54 0.72
N VAL A 36 9.42 -16.12 -0.50
CA VAL A 36 9.03 -16.79 -1.74
C VAL A 36 9.99 -17.94 -1.98
N ARG A 37 9.51 -19.16 -1.77
CA ARG A 37 10.28 -20.41 -1.81
C ARG A 37 9.83 -21.36 -2.94
N ASP A 38 8.96 -20.90 -3.83
CA ASP A 38 8.61 -21.67 -5.01
C ASP A 38 9.87 -21.93 -5.86
N PRO A 39 10.12 -23.17 -6.33
CA PRO A 39 11.35 -23.51 -7.04
C PRO A 39 11.65 -22.64 -8.26
N ALA A 40 10.63 -22.07 -8.91
CA ALA A 40 10.83 -21.18 -10.04
C ALA A 40 11.60 -19.90 -9.62
N PHE A 41 11.31 -19.38 -8.43
CA PHE A 41 11.90 -18.15 -7.88
C PHE A 41 13.24 -18.38 -7.16
N THR A 42 13.52 -19.61 -6.74
CA THR A 42 14.79 -19.97 -6.08
C THR A 42 15.82 -20.58 -7.04
N SER A 43 15.43 -20.85 -8.28
CA SER A 43 16.34 -21.32 -9.34
C SER A 43 17.18 -20.18 -9.90
N ASP A 44 18.26 -20.50 -10.63
CA ASP A 44 19.09 -19.52 -11.33
C ASP A 44 18.40 -18.89 -12.57
N ASN A 45 17.09 -19.05 -12.70
CA ASN A 45 16.32 -18.47 -13.80
C ASN A 45 16.06 -16.98 -13.58
N ALA A 46 16.65 -16.13 -14.42
CA ALA A 46 16.51 -14.68 -14.34
C ALA A 46 15.09 -14.15 -14.63
N PHE A 47 14.18 -14.97 -15.15
CA PHE A 47 12.80 -14.57 -15.44
C PHE A 47 11.96 -14.32 -14.19
N PHE A 48 12.13 -15.15 -13.14
CA PHE A 48 11.33 -15.06 -11.91
C PHE A 48 12.00 -14.12 -10.91
N ASP A 49 11.28 -13.06 -10.50
CA ASP A 49 11.80 -12.05 -9.58
C ASP A 49 10.91 -11.97 -8.33
N ALA A 50 11.38 -12.50 -7.20
CA ALA A 50 10.63 -12.51 -5.95
C ALA A 50 10.35 -11.10 -5.40
N ARG A 51 11.07 -10.08 -5.91
CA ARG A 51 10.87 -8.67 -5.55
C ARG A 51 9.68 -8.05 -6.29
N ASP A 52 9.15 -8.70 -7.32
CA ASP A 52 7.98 -8.24 -8.08
C ASP A 52 6.72 -8.91 -7.51
N VAL A 53 5.97 -8.21 -6.66
CA VAL A 53 4.81 -8.80 -5.98
C VAL A 53 3.70 -9.22 -6.96
N VAL A 54 3.63 -8.58 -8.12
CA VAL A 54 2.62 -8.88 -9.14
C VAL A 54 2.95 -10.19 -9.82
N GLN A 55 4.23 -10.38 -10.20
CA GLN A 55 4.70 -11.66 -10.74
C GLN A 55 4.52 -12.80 -9.74
N VAL A 56 4.87 -12.58 -8.47
CA VAL A 56 4.71 -13.59 -7.40
C VAL A 56 3.23 -13.99 -7.26
N LYS A 57 2.30 -13.04 -7.23
CA LYS A 57 0.86 -13.32 -7.18
C LYS A 57 0.37 -14.08 -8.40
N TYR A 58 0.77 -13.66 -9.60
CA TYR A 58 0.37 -14.30 -10.85
C TYR A 58 0.87 -15.74 -10.92
N GLU A 59 2.14 -15.99 -10.62
CA GLU A 59 2.72 -17.33 -10.63
C GLU A 59 2.11 -18.24 -9.55
N MET A 60 1.74 -17.69 -8.38
CA MET A 60 0.99 -18.43 -7.37
C MET A 60 -0.36 -18.91 -7.93
N LEU A 61 -1.11 -18.06 -8.65
CA LEU A 61 -2.37 -18.44 -9.28
C LEU A 61 -2.15 -19.46 -10.40
N ARG A 62 -1.15 -19.24 -11.26
CA ARG A 62 -0.81 -20.16 -12.36
C ARG A 62 -0.46 -21.56 -11.84
N ARG A 63 0.32 -21.66 -10.77
CA ARG A 63 0.67 -22.93 -10.11
C ARG A 63 -0.55 -23.72 -9.65
N VAL A 64 -1.58 -23.05 -9.17
CA VAL A 64 -2.83 -23.72 -8.76
C VAL A 64 -3.67 -24.12 -9.97
N ARG A 65 -3.80 -23.24 -10.98
CA ARG A 65 -4.67 -23.45 -12.14
C ARG A 65 -4.10 -24.46 -13.12
N GLU A 66 -2.86 -24.26 -13.53
CA GLU A 66 -2.21 -25.05 -14.59
C GLU A 66 -1.50 -26.26 -13.98
N ASP A 67 -0.74 -26.07 -12.91
CA ASP A 67 0.08 -27.14 -12.31
C ASP A 67 -0.68 -27.92 -11.22
N ARG A 68 -1.96 -27.58 -10.97
CA ARG A 68 -2.88 -28.20 -9.99
C ARG A 68 -2.30 -28.31 -8.57
N LEU A 69 -1.41 -27.39 -8.20
CA LEU A 69 -0.85 -27.34 -6.85
C LEU A 69 -1.96 -27.03 -5.84
N ALA A 70 -1.98 -27.73 -4.70
CA ALA A 70 -2.94 -27.45 -3.65
C ALA A 70 -2.82 -26.00 -3.16
N VAL A 71 -3.95 -25.30 -3.02
CA VAL A 71 -4.00 -23.88 -2.61
C VAL A 71 -3.19 -23.59 -1.35
N SER A 72 -3.27 -24.45 -0.32
CA SER A 72 -2.47 -24.30 0.90
C SER A 72 -0.97 -24.31 0.63
N ARG A 73 -0.52 -25.23 -0.23
CA ARG A 73 0.89 -25.38 -0.58
C ARG A 73 1.37 -24.22 -1.42
N ALA A 74 0.60 -23.82 -2.44
CA ALA A 74 0.90 -22.65 -3.26
C ALA A 74 1.02 -21.40 -2.39
N ALA A 75 -0.02 -21.06 -1.63
CA ALA A 75 -0.01 -19.89 -0.75
C ALA A 75 1.22 -19.86 0.17
N ALA A 76 1.52 -20.98 0.85
CA ALA A 76 2.67 -21.07 1.74
C ALA A 76 4.01 -20.90 0.99
N SER A 77 4.19 -21.55 -0.17
CA SER A 77 5.43 -21.45 -0.95
C SER A 77 5.67 -20.06 -1.56
N PHE A 78 4.62 -19.28 -1.78
CA PHE A 78 4.70 -17.90 -2.28
C PHE A 78 4.64 -16.84 -1.18
N GLY A 79 4.64 -17.24 0.11
CA GLY A 79 4.65 -16.31 1.24
C GLY A 79 3.30 -15.66 1.58
N PHE A 80 2.19 -16.27 1.16
CA PHE A 80 0.82 -15.80 1.38
C PHE A 80 0.01 -16.73 2.28
N SER A 81 -1.08 -16.21 2.83
CA SER A 81 -2.10 -17.00 3.51
C SER A 81 -3.16 -17.51 2.52
N ARG A 82 -3.92 -18.54 2.91
CA ARG A 82 -5.07 -19.02 2.10
C ARG A 82 -6.11 -17.92 1.81
N PRO A 83 -6.51 -17.07 2.78
CA PRO A 83 -7.40 -15.95 2.47
C PRO A 83 -6.82 -14.98 1.43
N ALA A 84 -5.52 -14.68 1.52
CA ALA A 84 -4.85 -13.80 0.55
C ALA A 84 -4.85 -14.42 -0.86
N PHE A 85 -4.71 -15.74 -0.98
CA PHE A 85 -4.86 -16.44 -2.25
C PHE A 85 -6.25 -16.20 -2.86
N TYR A 86 -7.33 -16.45 -2.11
CA TYR A 86 -8.69 -16.30 -2.65
C TYR A 86 -9.02 -14.85 -3.01
N GLN A 87 -8.54 -13.88 -2.22
CA GLN A 87 -8.68 -12.47 -2.54
C GLN A 87 -7.93 -12.11 -3.83
N THR A 88 -6.70 -12.61 -3.98
CA THR A 88 -5.89 -12.41 -5.19
C THR A 88 -6.55 -13.04 -6.41
N GLN A 89 -7.11 -14.24 -6.26
CA GLN A 89 -7.83 -14.95 -7.32
C GLN A 89 -9.08 -14.16 -7.75
N ALA A 90 -9.91 -13.73 -6.81
CA ALA A 90 -11.13 -12.99 -7.10
C ALA A 90 -10.85 -11.69 -7.87
N VAL A 91 -9.82 -10.94 -7.45
CA VAL A 91 -9.43 -9.70 -8.12
C VAL A 91 -8.83 -9.98 -9.50
N PHE A 92 -8.01 -11.03 -9.65
CA PHE A 92 -7.49 -11.41 -10.97
C PHE A 92 -8.59 -11.85 -11.93
N ASP A 93 -9.61 -12.56 -11.45
CA ASP A 93 -10.71 -13.01 -12.30
C ASP A 93 -11.63 -11.86 -12.74
N ALA A 94 -11.75 -10.82 -11.91
CA ALA A 94 -12.55 -9.64 -12.23
C ALA A 94 -11.80 -8.62 -13.10
N GLU A 95 -10.50 -8.40 -12.84
CA GLU A 95 -9.74 -7.27 -13.38
C GLU A 95 -8.47 -7.66 -14.15
N GLY A 96 -8.13 -8.95 -14.19
CA GLY A 96 -6.91 -9.47 -14.80
C GLY A 96 -5.63 -9.07 -14.05
N LEU A 97 -4.51 -8.98 -14.79
CA LEU A 97 -3.22 -8.55 -14.24
C LEU A 97 -3.25 -7.15 -13.58
N PRO A 98 -3.94 -6.13 -14.13
CA PRO A 98 -4.06 -4.83 -13.47
C PRO A 98 -4.59 -4.90 -12.04
N GLY A 99 -5.53 -5.81 -11.75
CA GLY A 99 -6.07 -5.99 -10.40
C GLY A 99 -5.05 -6.52 -9.39
N LEU A 100 -3.95 -7.14 -9.84
CA LEU A 100 -2.90 -7.62 -8.94
C LEU A 100 -2.00 -6.50 -8.39
N MET A 101 -2.00 -5.34 -9.06
CA MET A 101 -1.25 -4.15 -8.64
C MET A 101 -1.74 -3.68 -7.26
N PRO A 102 -0.82 -3.41 -6.32
CA PRO A 102 -1.20 -2.83 -5.04
C PRO A 102 -1.88 -1.48 -5.23
N GLN A 103 -3.15 -1.39 -4.85
CA GLN A 103 -3.87 -0.12 -4.81
C GLN A 103 -3.24 0.79 -3.77
N ARG A 104 -3.20 2.10 -4.04
CA ARG A 104 -2.72 3.08 -3.05
C ARG A 104 -3.52 2.88 -1.77
N PRO A 105 -2.86 2.73 -0.60
CA PRO A 105 -3.59 2.66 0.67
C PRO A 105 -4.56 3.84 0.73
N GLY A 106 -5.83 3.54 0.98
CA GLY A 106 -6.88 4.56 1.11
C GLY A 106 -6.45 5.66 2.09
N PRO A 107 -7.06 6.85 2.01
CA PRO A 107 -6.61 8.02 2.74
C PRO A 107 -6.33 7.70 4.21
N LYS A 108 -5.04 7.77 4.60
CA LYS A 108 -4.56 7.52 5.97
C LYS A 108 -5.01 8.60 6.98
N ARG A 109 -5.80 9.58 6.54
CA ARG A 109 -6.28 10.71 7.36
C ARG A 109 -7.73 10.48 7.76
N ALA A 110 -8.07 10.93 8.97
CA ALA A 110 -9.44 10.99 9.47
C ALA A 110 -10.27 11.92 8.57
N HIS A 111 -10.90 11.36 7.54
CA HIS A 111 -11.63 12.10 6.50
C HIS A 111 -12.83 12.88 7.05
N LYS A 112 -13.34 12.53 8.24
CA LYS A 112 -14.42 13.25 8.92
C LYS A 112 -13.97 14.52 9.65
N LEU A 113 -12.67 14.69 9.93
CA LEU A 113 -12.11 15.86 10.61
C LEU A 113 -11.11 16.54 9.67
N SER A 114 -11.67 17.18 8.64
CA SER A 114 -10.92 18.05 7.71
C SER A 114 -10.30 19.25 8.45
N GLU A 115 -9.41 20.00 7.80
CA GLU A 115 -8.83 21.20 8.43
C GLU A 115 -9.93 22.19 8.82
N GLU A 116 -10.90 22.45 7.94
CA GLU A 116 -12.06 23.32 8.18
C GLU A 116 -12.89 22.89 9.40
N VAL A 117 -13.20 21.59 9.53
CA VAL A 117 -13.94 21.07 10.69
C VAL A 117 -13.13 21.27 11.98
N VAL A 118 -11.81 21.12 11.92
CA VAL A 118 -10.93 21.37 13.08
C VAL A 118 -10.87 22.86 13.42
N ASP A 119 -10.90 23.76 12.45
CA ASP A 119 -10.96 25.22 12.70
C ASP A 119 -12.27 25.60 13.40
N ARG A 120 -13.40 25.01 12.98
CA ARG A 120 -14.70 25.19 13.63
C ARG A 120 -14.68 24.69 15.08
N LEU A 121 -14.11 23.51 15.34
CA LEU A 121 -13.93 23.00 16.71
C LEU A 121 -13.12 23.97 17.59
N GLN A 122 -12.07 24.59 17.05
CA GLN A 122 -11.28 25.57 17.79
C GLN A 122 -12.07 26.85 18.07
N GLN A 123 -12.86 27.33 17.10
CA GLN A 123 -13.71 28.50 17.28
C GLN A 123 -14.80 28.26 18.33
N THR A 124 -15.40 27.06 18.33
CA THR A 124 -16.35 26.64 19.36
C THR A 124 -15.68 26.64 20.74
N LEU A 125 -14.48 26.07 20.87
CA LEU A 125 -13.70 26.11 22.12
C LEU A 125 -13.28 27.52 22.57
N GLN A 126 -13.10 28.46 21.64
CA GLN A 126 -12.82 29.86 21.99
C GLN A 126 -14.05 30.57 22.54
N THR A 127 -15.23 30.19 22.05
CA THR A 127 -16.52 30.76 22.44
C THR A 127 -17.03 30.15 23.76
N ASP A 128 -16.85 28.83 23.91
CA ASP A 128 -17.14 28.09 25.14
C ASP A 128 -15.95 27.18 25.52
N PRO A 129 -15.01 27.69 26.35
CA PRO A 129 -13.86 26.93 26.80
C PRO A 129 -14.18 25.76 27.73
N SER A 130 -15.44 25.62 28.21
CA SER A 130 -15.83 24.56 29.13
C SER A 130 -16.13 23.22 28.43
N MET A 131 -16.32 23.25 27.10
CA MET A 131 -16.67 22.07 26.33
C MET A 131 -15.53 21.03 26.32
N ASN A 132 -15.85 19.80 26.70
CA ASN A 132 -14.95 18.67 26.56
C ASN A 132 -15.08 17.98 25.18
N SER A 133 -14.14 17.09 24.86
CA SER A 133 -14.09 16.38 23.56
C SER A 133 -15.32 15.51 23.26
N ALA A 134 -16.09 15.09 24.27
CA ALA A 134 -17.34 14.35 24.05
C ALA A 134 -18.48 15.30 23.66
N GLN A 135 -18.56 16.47 24.33
CA GLN A 135 -19.52 17.51 23.96
C GLN A 135 -19.23 18.08 22.57
N LEU A 136 -17.96 18.24 22.20
CA LEU A 136 -17.57 18.64 20.85
C LEU A 136 -17.91 17.58 19.80
N ALA A 137 -17.83 16.29 20.14
CA ALA A 137 -18.27 15.22 19.24
C ALA A 137 -19.79 15.25 19.02
N GLN A 138 -20.56 15.51 20.09
CA GLN A 138 -22.02 15.69 19.99
C GLN A 138 -22.37 16.93 19.16
N TRP A 139 -21.70 18.05 19.42
CA TRP A 139 -21.88 19.28 18.65
C TRP A 139 -21.61 19.10 17.15
N LEU A 140 -20.60 18.30 16.78
CA LEU A 140 -20.34 17.95 15.37
C LEU A 140 -21.46 17.12 14.74
N GLU A 141 -22.08 16.24 15.52
CA GLU A 141 -23.25 15.48 15.07
C GLU A 141 -24.47 16.40 14.89
N ASP A 142 -24.74 17.25 15.88
CA ASP A 142 -25.90 18.13 15.88
C ASP A 142 -25.83 19.21 14.78
N GLU A 143 -24.67 19.84 14.59
CA GLU A 143 -24.50 20.97 13.66
C GLU A 143 -24.09 20.56 12.25
N LEU A 144 -23.30 19.48 12.11
CA LEU A 144 -22.69 19.09 10.84
C LEU A 144 -23.09 17.67 10.38
N GLY A 145 -23.88 16.93 11.18
CA GLY A 145 -24.21 15.53 10.90
C GLY A 145 -23.01 14.58 10.97
N LEU A 146 -21.90 15.01 11.59
CA LEU A 146 -20.64 14.29 11.58
C LEU A 146 -20.47 13.43 12.83
N GLN A 147 -20.87 12.16 12.73
CA GLN A 147 -20.60 11.17 13.78
C GLN A 147 -19.11 10.84 13.87
N VAL A 148 -18.47 11.30 14.95
CA VAL A 148 -17.07 11.05 15.28
C VAL A 148 -16.92 10.64 16.75
N HIS A 149 -15.96 9.76 17.03
CA HIS A 149 -15.65 9.38 18.40
C HIS A 149 -14.85 10.49 19.12
N ARG A 150 -15.05 10.69 20.43
CA ARG A 150 -14.32 11.69 21.25
C ARG A 150 -12.80 11.66 21.06
N ARG A 151 -12.23 10.45 20.95
CA ARG A 151 -10.77 10.24 20.75
C ARG A 151 -10.29 10.76 19.40
N SER A 152 -11.15 10.81 18.38
CA SER A 152 -10.83 11.40 17.08
C SER A 152 -10.76 12.93 17.19
N VAL A 153 -11.67 13.54 17.95
CA VAL A 153 -11.68 14.98 18.26
C VAL A 153 -10.41 15.37 19.03
N GLU A 154 -10.10 14.66 20.11
CA GLU A 154 -8.85 14.84 20.89
C GLU A 154 -7.61 14.81 20.00
N ARG A 155 -7.47 13.75 19.19
CA ARG A 155 -6.33 13.58 18.29
C ARG A 155 -6.27 14.65 17.20
N ALA A 156 -7.40 15.20 16.76
CA ALA A 156 -7.42 16.26 15.77
C ALA A 156 -6.95 17.60 16.37
N LEU A 157 -7.46 17.94 17.55
CA LEU A 157 -7.03 19.14 18.30
C LEU A 157 -5.56 19.06 18.72
N ASP A 158 -5.09 17.90 19.19
CA ASP A 158 -3.68 17.69 19.53
C ASP A 158 -2.75 17.84 18.34
N ARG A 159 -3.14 17.30 17.17
CA ARG A 159 -2.36 17.46 15.93
C ARG A 159 -2.29 18.93 15.51
N ARG A 160 -3.40 19.66 15.65
CA ARG A 160 -3.46 21.10 15.34
C ARG A 160 -2.58 21.92 16.28
N ARG A 161 -2.60 21.63 17.59
CA ARG A 161 -1.70 22.26 18.58
C ARG A 161 -0.23 22.01 18.26
N LYS A 162 0.13 20.77 17.89
CA LYS A 162 1.50 20.42 17.46
C LYS A 162 1.91 21.10 16.16
N LYS A 163 0.98 21.32 15.21
CA LYS A 163 1.24 22.08 13.98
C LYS A 163 1.45 23.58 14.26
N ALA A 164 0.75 24.13 15.26
CA ALA A 164 0.87 25.52 15.67
C ALA A 164 2.15 25.83 16.46
N TRP A 165 2.80 24.83 17.05
CA TRP A 165 4.12 24.95 17.69
C TRP A 165 5.17 24.23 16.84
N PRO A 166 5.85 24.92 15.90
CA PRO A 166 7.01 24.33 15.24
C PRO A 166 8.06 24.06 16.33
N GLN A 167 8.44 22.79 16.49
CA GLN A 167 9.61 22.46 17.31
C GLN A 167 10.81 23.15 16.66
N ARG A 168 11.39 24.11 17.38
CA ARG A 168 12.70 24.69 17.07
C ARG A 168 13.78 23.69 17.43
#